data_AF-A0A849DWC0-F1
#
_entry.id   AF-A0A849DWC0-F1
#
_cell.length_a   1.000
_cell.length_b   1.000
_cell.length_c   1.000
_cell.angle_alpha   90.00
_cell.angle_beta   90.00
_cell.angle_gamma   90.00
#
_symmetry.space_group_name_H-M   'P 1'
#
loop_
_entity.id
_entity.type
_entity.pdbx_description
1 polymer ?
#
loop_
_entity_poly.entity_id
_entity_poly.type
_entity_poly.pdbx_seq_one_letter_code
_entity_poly.pdbx_strand_id
1 'polypeptide(L)' 'MSEVSELIARGLPAVTLGITEASNLHDLNETIRIQPIYTGLAQLLAVLLAIDGGFCNEPE' A
#
# COMPACT_ATOMS: atom_id res chain seq x y z
N MET A 1 16.84 -3.97 1.65
CA MET A 1 15.59 -4.68 1.99
C MET A 1 14.56 -3.62 2.29
N SER A 2 13.32 -3.73 1.78
CA SER A 2 12.26 -2.81 2.21
C SER A 2 11.70 -3.26 3.56
N GLU A 3 11.11 -2.35 4.32
CA GLU A 3 10.43 -2.68 5.59
C GLU A 3 9.42 -3.83 5.42
N VAL A 4 8.72 -3.87 4.28
CA VAL A 4 7.77 -4.93 3.95
C VAL A 4 8.45 -6.28 3.76
N SER A 5 9.64 -6.33 3.17
CA SER A 5 10.40 -7.58 3.03
C SER A 5 10.79 -8.17 4.40
N GLU A 6 11.13 -7.32 5.37
CA GLU A 6 11.45 -7.77 6.73
C GLU A 6 10.23 -8.32 7.46
N LEU A 7 9.06 -7.68 7.30
CA LEU A 7 7.80 -8.19 7.86
C LEU A 7 7.47 -9.58 7.31
N ILE A 8 7.58 -9.76 5.99
CA ILE A 8 7.35 -11.07 5.34
C ILE A 8 8.35 -12.11 5.82
N ALA A 9 9.63 -11.76 5.96
CA ALA A 9 10.67 -12.67 6.46
C ALA A 9 10.38 -13.17 7.89
N ARG A 10 9.62 -12.40 8.69
CA ARG A 10 9.15 -12.79 10.03
C ARG A 10 7.83 -13.54 10.04
N GLY A 11 7.28 -13.89 8.87
CA GLY A 11 6.00 -14.57 8.75
C GLY A 11 4.79 -13.66 9.02
N LEU A 12 4.98 -12.34 9.00
CA LEU A 12 3.88 -11.38 9.10
C LEU A 12 3.35 -11.05 7.69
N PRO A 13 2.05 -11.23 7.42
CA PRO A 13 1.46 -10.80 6.15
C PRO A 13 1.65 -9.30 5.97
N ALA A 14 2.24 -8.89 4.85
CA ALA A 14 2.49 -7.48 4.56
C ALA A 14 2.41 -7.20 3.06
N VAL A 15 1.94 -6.01 2.71
CA VAL A 15 1.84 -5.54 1.33
C VAL A 15 2.14 -4.04 1.27
N THR A 16 2.81 -3.60 0.21
CA THR A 16 2.93 -2.18 -0.11
C THR A 16 1.75 -1.75 -0.97
N LEU A 17 1.03 -0.71 -0.57
CA LEU A 17 -0.05 -0.11 -1.36
C LEU A 17 0.40 1.25 -1.91
N GLY A 18 0.41 1.38 -3.24
CA GLY A 18 0.65 2.67 -3.89
C GLY A 18 -0.58 3.57 -3.77
N ILE A 19 -0.39 4.84 -3.38
CA ILE A 19 -1.48 5.83 -3.20
C ILE A 19 -1.54 6.83 -4.37
N THR A 20 -0.39 7.13 -4.96
CA THR A 20 -0.27 8.09 -6.07
C THR A 20 0.89 7.71 -6.97
N GLU A 21 1.01 8.40 -8.09
CA GLU A 21 2.13 8.33 -9.01
C GLU A 21 3.15 9.41 -8.64
N ALA A 22 4.40 8.99 -8.48
CA ALA A 22 5.53 9.86 -8.23
C ALA A 22 6.51 9.84 -9.41
N SER A 23 7.21 10.96 -9.61
CA SER A 23 8.24 11.14 -10.64
C SER A 23 9.50 11.74 -10.01
N ASN A 24 10.68 11.37 -10.54
CA ASN A 24 11.99 11.79 -10.04
C ASN A 24 12.21 11.45 -8.56
N LEU A 25 11.82 10.22 -8.17
CA LEU A 25 12.04 9.72 -6.81
C LEU A 25 13.53 9.85 -6.46
N HIS A 26 13.80 10.40 -5.27
CA HIS A 26 15.14 10.65 -4.74
C HIS A 26 15.93 11.81 -5.37
N ASP A 27 15.29 12.65 -6.19
CA ASP A 27 15.87 13.90 -6.71
C ASP A 27 15.24 15.14 -6.05
N LEU A 28 15.92 16.31 -6.15
CA LEU A 28 15.40 17.57 -5.60
C LEU A 28 14.11 18.06 -6.26
N ASN A 29 13.81 17.57 -7.47
CA ASN A 29 12.60 17.86 -8.23
C ASN A 29 11.62 16.67 -8.21
N GLU A 30 11.63 15.89 -7.13
CA GLU A 30 10.62 14.86 -6.87
C GLU A 30 9.22 15.48 -6.83
N THR A 31 8.28 14.85 -7.53
CA THR A 31 6.89 15.33 -7.65
C THR A 31 5.91 14.19 -7.54
N ILE A 32 4.69 14.50 -7.12
CA ILE A 32 3.57 13.56 -7.07
C ILE A 32 2.34 14.10 -7.81
N ARG A 33 1.49 13.22 -8.33
CA ARG A 33 0.20 13.61 -8.91
C ARG A 33 -0.86 13.75 -7.82
N ILE A 34 -1.58 14.87 -7.78
CA ILE A 34 -2.59 15.09 -6.73
C ILE A 34 -3.88 14.34 -7.05
N GLN A 35 -4.35 14.35 -8.30
CA GLN A 35 -5.62 13.71 -8.67
C GLN A 35 -5.79 12.25 -8.21
N PRO A 36 -4.82 11.32 -8.39
CA PRO A 36 -5.01 9.92 -8.01
C PRO A 36 -5.03 9.68 -6.48
N ILE A 37 -4.62 10.65 -5.65
CA ILE A 37 -4.56 10.48 -4.18
C ILE A 37 -5.94 10.12 -3.61
N TYR A 38 -7.02 10.73 -4.12
CA TYR A 38 -8.37 10.43 -3.65
C TYR A 38 -8.74 8.96 -3.86
N THR A 39 -8.42 8.40 -5.03
CA THR A 39 -8.65 6.99 -5.33
C THR A 39 -7.73 6.09 -4.51
N GLY A 40 -6.45 6.47 -4.34
CA GLY A 40 -5.51 5.72 -3.52
C GLY A 40 -5.93 5.63 -2.05
N LEU A 41 -6.44 6.72 -1.47
CA LEU A 41 -6.99 6.73 -0.11
C LEU A 41 -8.25 5.87 -0.01
N ALA A 42 -9.13 5.91 -1.01
CA ALA A 42 -10.30 5.02 -1.05
C ALA A 42 -9.87 3.54 -1.12
N GLN A 43 -8.83 3.22 -1.88
CA GLN A 43 -8.26 1.86 -1.92
C GLN A 43 -7.71 1.42 -0.57
N LEU A 44 -7.00 2.30 0.16
CA LEU A 44 -6.53 2.00 1.52
C LEU A 44 -7.70 1.65 2.46
N LEU A 45 -8.74 2.48 2.46
CA LEU A 45 -9.94 2.23 3.26
C LEU A 45 -10.62 0.91 2.86
N ALA A 46 -10.73 0.63 1.56
CA ALA A 46 -11.31 -0.62 1.07
C ALA A 46 -10.52 -1.85 1.53
N VAL A 47 -9.18 -1.78 1.55
CA VAL A 47 -8.33 -2.86 2.06
C VAL A 47 -8.57 -3.10 3.54
N LEU A 48 -8.62 -2.04 4.37
CA LEU A 48 -8.90 -2.18 5.80
C LEU A 48 -10.27 -2.82 6.04
N LEU A 49 -11.30 -2.35 5.34
CA LEU A 49 -12.65 -2.92 5.44
C LEU A 49 -12.71 -4.39 4.98
N ALA A 50 -11.93 -4.76 3.95
CA ALA A 50 -11.87 -6.13 3.47
C ALA A 50 -11.19 -7.06 4.49
N ILE A 51 -10.13 -6.60 5.15
CA ILE A 51 -9.45 -7.31 6.23
C ILE A 51 -10.41 -7.52 7.41
N ASP A 52 -11.03 -6.44 7.89
CA ASP A 52 -11.98 -6.50 9.02
C ASP A 52 -13.20 -7.39 8.70
N GLY A 53 -13.63 -7.42 7.44
CA GLY A 53 -14.71 -8.28 6.96
C GLY A 53 -14.31 -9.75 6.77
N GLY A 54 -13.06 -10.12 6.99
CA GLY A 54 -12.56 -11.49 6.83
C GLY A 54 -12.39 -11.95 5.38
N PHE A 55 -12.53 -11.05 4.40
CA PHE A 55 -12.37 -11.37 2.97
C PHE A 55 -10.93 -11.69 2.59
N CYS A 56 -9.97 -11.37 3.45
CA CYS A 56 -8.54 -11.62 3.25
C CYS A 56 -8.01 -12.81 4.07
N ASN A 57 -8.89 -13.56 4.73
CA ASN A 57 -8.49 -14.76 5.47
C ASN A 57 -8.11 -15.88 4.50
N GLU A 58 -7.20 -16.77 4.93
CA GLU A 58 -6.91 -17.98 4.16
C GLU A 58 -8.18 -18.85 4.04
N PRO A 59 -8.46 -19.46 2.87
CA PRO A 59 -9.58 -20.37 2.72
C PRO A 59 -9.41 -21.59 3.63
N GLU A 60 -10.51 -22.04 4.25
CA GLU A 60 -10.57 -23.31 4.99
C GLU A 60 -10.48 -24.54 4.08
#